data_AF-A0A024GXG0-F1
#
_entry.id   AF-A0A024GXG0-F1
#
_cell.length_a   1.000
_cell.length_b   1.000
_cell.length_c   1.000
_cell.angle_alpha   90.00
_cell.angle_beta   90.00
_cell.angle_gamma   90.00
#
_symmetry.space_group_name_H-M   'P 1'
#
loop_
_entity.id
_entity.type
_entity.pdbx_description
1 polymer ?
#
loop_
_entity_poly.entity_id
_entity_poly.type
_entity_poly.pdbx_seq_one_letter_code
_entity_poly.pdbx_strand_id
1 'polypeptide(L)'
;MTSKNTPAAAEALGEIIPFAFEGKDFAVAPSSEWSFDAIEAYEEGRVLAFLREILDETSFKTLRAMKPKASVLGEFVGALQKAAGIAGN
;
A
#
# COMPACT_ATOMS: atom_id res chain seq x y z
N MET A 1 -0.31 -26.44 -10.00
CA MET A 1 0.90 -25.93 -9.32
C MET A 1 0.77 -24.42 -9.26
N THR A 2 0.24 -23.88 -8.17
CA THR A 2 0.03 -22.44 -7.97
C THR A 2 1.35 -21.82 -7.52
N SER A 3 2.02 -21.09 -8.41
CA SER A 3 3.23 -20.33 -8.10
C SER A 3 2.96 -19.39 -6.92
N LYS A 4 3.66 -19.61 -5.81
CA LYS A 4 3.79 -18.62 -4.74
C LYS A 4 4.63 -17.47 -5.28
N ASN A 5 3.99 -16.43 -5.82
CA ASN A 5 4.65 -15.13 -5.98
C ASN A 5 4.91 -14.59 -4.57
N THR A 6 6.16 -14.60 -4.14
CA THR A 6 6.59 -13.93 -2.91
C THR A 6 6.52 -12.42 -3.09
N PRO A 7 6.31 -11.61 -2.02
CA PRO A 7 6.31 -10.15 -2.10
C PRO A 7 7.55 -9.58 -2.79
N ALA A 8 8.72 -10.15 -2.49
CA ALA A 8 9.99 -9.81 -3.14
C ALA A 8 10.02 -10.08 -4.66
N ALA A 9 9.22 -11.03 -5.15
CA ALA A 9 9.10 -11.30 -6.59
C ALA A 9 8.19 -10.25 -7.28
N ALA A 10 7.13 -9.77 -6.61
CA ALA A 10 6.27 -8.72 -7.15
C ALA A 10 6.96 -7.35 -7.17
N GLU A 11 7.74 -7.01 -6.13
CA GLU A 11 8.59 -5.81 -6.12
C GLU A 11 9.63 -5.83 -7.26
N ALA A 12 10.25 -6.98 -7.52
CA ALA A 12 11.23 -7.14 -8.60
C ALA A 12 10.64 -7.06 -10.02
N LEU A 13 9.31 -7.18 -10.15
CA LEU A 13 8.60 -7.19 -11.44
C LEU A 13 7.87 -5.87 -11.72
N GLY A 14 7.88 -4.90 -10.80
CA GLY A 14 7.11 -3.66 -10.94
C GLY A 14 5.59 -3.91 -10.87
N GLU A 15 5.17 -5.06 -10.35
CA GLU A 15 3.77 -5.47 -10.34
C GLU A 15 3.05 -4.95 -9.10
N ILE A 16 1.79 -4.56 -9.30
CA ILE A 16 0.89 -4.18 -8.21
C ILE A 16 0.82 -5.30 -7.19
N ILE A 17 1.04 -4.95 -5.91
CA ILE A 17 1.10 -5.87 -4.80
C ILE A 17 -0.30 -5.97 -4.17
N PRO A 18 -1.00 -7.11 -4.26
CA PRO A 18 -2.28 -7.29 -3.61
C PRO A 18 -2.09 -7.52 -2.10
N PHE A 19 -2.98 -6.96 -1.29
CA PHE A 19 -3.04 -7.23 0.14
C PHE A 19 -4.48 -7.13 0.67
N ALA A 20 -4.75 -7.86 1.76
CA ALA A 20 -6.05 -7.83 2.42
C ALA A 20 -6.00 -6.99 3.69
N PHE A 21 -7.01 -6.16 3.91
CA PHE A 21 -7.19 -5.38 5.14
C PHE A 21 -8.67 -5.31 5.51
N GLU A 22 -9.01 -5.66 6.76
CA GLU A 22 -10.40 -5.71 7.26
C GLU A 22 -11.39 -6.44 6.32
N GLY A 23 -10.95 -7.57 5.77
CA GLY A 23 -11.76 -8.41 4.87
C GLY A 23 -12.03 -7.80 3.49
N LYS A 24 -11.31 -6.73 3.11
CA LYS A 24 -11.35 -6.14 1.77
C LYS A 24 -10.00 -6.29 1.10
N ASP A 25 -10.02 -6.46 -0.21
CA ASP A 25 -8.83 -6.55 -1.05
C ASP A 25 -8.40 -5.15 -1.50
N PHE A 26 -7.09 -4.93 -1.44
CA PHE A 26 -6.42 -3.71 -1.85
C PHE A 26 -5.21 -4.06 -2.72
N ALA A 27 -4.75 -3.05 -3.45
CA ALA A 27 -3.63 -3.13 -4.36
C ALA A 27 -2.76 -1.88 -4.19
N VAL A 28 -1.46 -2.08 -4.04
CA VAL A 28 -0.47 -1.01 -3.88
C VAL A 28 0.63 -1.14 -4.91
N ALA A 29 1.13 -0.02 -5.41
CA ALA A 29 2.34 0.02 -6.22
C ALA A 29 3.55 -0.48 -5.41
N PRO A 30 4.49 -1.21 -6.04
CA PRO A 30 5.72 -1.62 -5.37
C PRO A 30 6.54 -0.39 -4.97
N SER A 31 7.32 -0.52 -3.90
CA SER A 31 8.08 0.57 -3.28
C SER A 31 9.01 1.30 -4.26
N SER A 32 9.54 0.57 -5.25
CA SER A 32 10.44 1.10 -6.29
C SER A 32 9.76 2.03 -7.30
N GLU A 33 8.43 1.96 -7.42
CA GLU A 33 7.63 2.76 -8.36
C GLU A 33 6.93 3.96 -7.68
N TRP A 34 7.20 4.19 -6.38
CA TRP A 34 6.63 5.34 -5.68
C TRP A 34 7.21 6.64 -6.23
N SER A 35 6.33 7.57 -6.57
CA SER A 35 6.72 8.90 -7.05
C SER A 35 7.46 9.68 -5.96
N PHE A 36 8.25 10.67 -6.37
CA PHE A 36 8.87 11.61 -5.44
C PHE A 36 7.82 12.26 -4.52
N ASP A 37 6.68 12.66 -5.08
CA ASP A 37 5.56 13.25 -4.34
C ASP A 37 4.96 12.28 -3.30
N ALA A 38 4.91 10.98 -3.61
CA ALA A 38 4.45 9.97 -2.66
C ALA A 38 5.42 9.87 -1.48
N ILE A 39 6.73 9.83 -1.75
CA ILE A 39 7.77 9.76 -0.71
C ILE A 39 7.76 11.03 0.14
N GLU A 40 7.71 12.21 -0.48
CA GLU A 40 7.61 13.49 0.24
C GLU A 40 6.36 13.54 1.13
N ALA A 41 5.20 13.11 0.61
CA ALA A 41 3.98 13.06 1.39
C ALA A 41 4.08 12.10 2.58
N TYR A 42 4.80 10.99 2.45
CA TYR A 42 5.06 10.06 3.55
C TYR A 42 5.95 10.71 4.63
N GLU A 43 7.08 11.31 4.24
CA GLU A 43 8.03 11.97 5.14
C GLU A 43 7.40 13.16 5.88
N GLU A 44 6.51 13.91 5.23
CA GLU A 44 5.79 15.04 5.83
C GLU A 44 4.54 14.61 6.63
N GLY A 45 4.27 13.30 6.76
CA GLY A 45 3.10 12.79 7.48
C GLY A 45 1.76 13.08 6.78
N ARG A 46 1.76 13.47 5.50
CA ARG A 46 0.57 13.65 4.65
C ARG A 46 0.04 12.29 4.16
N VAL A 47 -0.33 11.41 5.10
CA VAL A 47 -0.73 10.00 4.85
C VAL A 47 -1.79 9.86 3.75
N LEU A 48 -2.80 10.72 3.69
CA LEU A 48 -3.84 10.62 2.65
C LEU A 48 -3.35 10.97 1.25
N ALA A 49 -2.40 11.90 1.13
CA ALA A 49 -1.78 12.24 -0.15
C ALA A 49 -0.88 11.08 -0.59
N PHE A 50 -0.08 10.54 0.33
CA PHE A 50 0.73 9.35 0.10
C PHE A 50 -0.10 8.16 -0.41
N LEU A 51 -1.16 7.78 0.33
CA LEU A 51 -2.04 6.67 -0.05
C LEU A 51 -2.77 6.88 -1.38
N ARG A 52 -3.00 8.13 -1.79
CA ARG A 52 -3.62 8.44 -3.08
C ARG A 52 -2.68 8.14 -4.24
N GLU A 53 -1.38 8.35 -4.05
CA GLU A 53 -0.37 8.14 -5.09
C GLU A 53 -0.03 6.66 -5.28
N ILE A 54 -0.01 5.89 -4.18
CA ILE A 54 0.50 4.51 -4.21
C ILE A 54 -0.58 3.42 -4.32
N LEU A 55 -1.84 3.75 -4.06
CA LEU A 55 -2.96 2.81 -4.24
C LEU A 55 -3.55 2.95 -5.64
N ASP A 56 -4.08 1.85 -6.18
CA ASP A 56 -4.92 1.96 -7.37
C ASP A 56 -6.23 2.69 -7.05
N GLU A 57 -6.90 3.19 -8.09
CA GLU A 57 -8.11 4.00 -7.94
C GLU A 57 -9.23 3.26 -7.16
N THR A 58 -9.37 1.95 -7.37
CA THR A 58 -10.39 1.12 -6.71
C THR A 58 -10.08 0.97 -5.23
N SER A 59 -8.83 0.68 -4.90
CA SER A 59 -8.36 0.58 -3.52
C SER A 59 -8.53 1.88 -2.76
N PHE A 60 -8.15 3.02 -3.36
CA PHE A 60 -8.30 4.32 -2.73
C PHE A 60 -9.77 4.69 -2.50
N LYS A 61 -10.64 4.43 -3.47
CA LYS A 61 -12.10 4.63 -3.32
C LYS A 61 -12.68 3.76 -2.20
N THR A 62 -12.24 2.51 -2.10
CA THR A 62 -12.67 1.57 -1.05
C THR A 62 -12.26 2.07 0.33
N LEU A 63 -11.00 2.48 0.49
CA LEU A 63 -10.50 3.04 1.76
C LEU A 63 -11.26 4.32 2.14
N ARG A 64 -11.53 5.19 1.17
CA ARG A 64 -12.30 6.42 1.39
C ARG A 64 -13.75 6.15 1.80
N ALA A 65 -14.38 5.12 1.22
CA ALA A 65 -15.74 4.72 1.55
C ALA A 65 -15.85 4.16 2.98
N MET A 66 -14.80 3.50 3.48
CA MET A 66 -14.73 3.01 4.86
C MET A 66 -14.72 4.14 5.90
N LYS A 67 -14.28 5.34 5.53
CA LYS A 67 -14.08 6.49 6.46
C LYS A 67 -13.32 6.07 7.74
N PRO A 68 -12.15 5.42 7.61
CA PRO A 68 -11.41 4.91 8.76
C PRO A 68 -10.98 6.05 9.69
N LYS A 69 -10.93 5.77 10.99
CA LYS A 69 -10.30 6.65 11.97
C LYS A 69 -8.78 6.64 11.79
N ALA A 70 -8.09 7.64 12.33
CA ALA A 70 -6.64 7.76 12.25
C ALA A 70 -5.90 6.49 12.74
N SER A 71 -6.37 5.84 13.80
CA SER A 71 -5.79 4.59 14.30
C SER A 71 -5.80 3.47 13.25
N VAL A 72 -6.94 3.31 12.57
CA VAL A 72 -7.12 2.30 11.52
C VAL A 72 -6.28 2.64 10.28
N LEU A 73 -6.08 3.92 9.97
CA LEU A 73 -5.15 4.34 8.92
C LEU A 73 -3.70 3.96 9.25
N GLY A 74 -3.29 4.07 10.51
CA GLY A 74 -1.98 3.59 10.94
C GLY A 74 -1.81 2.08 10.77
N GLU A 75 -2.83 1.30 11.14
CA GLU A 75 -2.86 -0.16 10.93
C GLU A 75 -2.84 -0.52 9.45
N PHE A 76 -3.56 0.23 8.62
CA PHE A 76 -3.59 0.06 7.17
C PHE A 76 -2.20 0.30 6.56
N VAL A 77 -1.53 1.40 6.92
CA VAL A 77 -0.17 1.68 6.46
C VAL A 77 0.80 0.59 6.90
N GLY A 78 0.69 0.08 8.13
CA GLY A 78 1.52 -1.04 8.59
C GLY A 78 1.28 -2.33 7.80
N ALA A 79 0.02 -2.66 7.48
CA ALA A 79 -0.32 -3.81 6.64
C ALA A 79 0.21 -3.65 5.21
N LEU A 80 0.10 -2.44 4.65
CA LEU A 80 0.62 -2.07 3.35
C LEU A 80 2.15 -2.21 3.30
N GLN A 81 2.88 -1.67 4.27
CA GLN A 81 4.34 -1.75 4.34
C GLN A 81 4.82 -3.20 4.43
N LYS A 82 4.13 -4.02 5.23
CA LYS A 82 4.40 -5.46 5.32
C LYS A 82 4.15 -6.16 3.99
N ALA A 83 3.08 -5.81 3.28
CA ALA A 83 2.79 -6.38 1.96
C ALA A 83 3.84 -5.96 0.93
N ALA A 84 4.25 -4.69 0.97
CA ALA A 84 5.27 -4.11 0.09
C ALA A 84 6.70 -4.51 0.44
N GLY A 85 6.93 -5.50 1.32
CA GLY A 85 8.29 -5.93 1.67
C GLY A 85 9.11 -4.93 2.48
N ILE A 86 8.55 -3.77 2.81
CA ILE A 86 9.11 -2.74 3.70
C ILE A 86 8.86 -3.18 5.15
N ALA A 87 9.30 -4.39 5.51
CA ALA A 87 9.43 -4.74 6.91
C ALA A 87 10.71 -4.06 7.40
N GLY A 88 10.56 -3.08 8.29
CA GLY A 88 11.67 -2.37 8.90
C GLY A 88 12.72 -3.34 9.43
N ASN A 89 13.98 -3.06 9.11
CA ASN A 89 15.11 -3.57 9.87
C ASN A 89 15.11 -2.99 11.28
#